data_AF-A0A7S1S8W6-F1
#
_entry.id   AF-A0A7S1S8W6-F1
#
_cell.length_a   1.000
_cell.length_b   1.000
_cell.length_c   1.000
_cell.angle_alpha   90.00
_cell.angle_beta   90.00
_cell.angle_gamma   90.00
#
_symmetry.space_group_name_H-M   'P 1'
#
loop_
_entity.id
_entity.type
_entity.pdbx_description
1 polymer ?
#
loop_
_entity_poly.entity_id
_entity_poly.type
_entity_poly.pdbx_seq_one_letter_code
_entity_poly.pdbx_strand_id
1 'polypeptide(L)'
;MPAPRSLMLSLGAGLALLAAAAPAAEEALGQPPSSTLDLDDECAAEGGGHCALNAMQLRRSADLGGAERAEDQDHPSIDHCNDSIPAKACPARLKCVTKADGSWSQCVDCSLEVNFQKDCILMNADMREAAIAKCGFTCPFTTPKPLEAGCNDSVPELACKAPSKCATTADGSWSQCVDCSRRFYKDCQSFKDDVRLAAIKTCRRTCQGTMCRGPEWCRHPYKCAGNLEWSQCINCHSRKTFTYSCLSWKPAFREEVEKVCHHECKR
;
A
#
# COMPACT_ATOMS: atom_id res chain seq x y z
N MET A 1 -50.09 30.94 -16.16
CA MET A 1 -49.20 31.95 -15.55
C MET A 1 -47.85 31.86 -16.24
N PRO A 2 -47.28 33.00 -16.68
CA PRO A 2 -46.13 33.02 -17.59
C PRO A 2 -44.80 32.72 -16.88
N ALA A 3 -43.90 32.06 -17.60
CA ALA A 3 -42.54 31.78 -17.18
C ALA A 3 -41.63 33.02 -17.36
N PRO A 4 -40.68 33.29 -16.45
CA PRO A 4 -39.61 34.24 -16.74
C PRO A 4 -38.39 33.53 -17.35
N ARG A 5 -38.11 33.89 -18.60
CA ARG A 5 -36.77 33.88 -19.21
C ARG A 5 -35.92 35.00 -18.61
N SER A 6 -34.63 34.74 -18.39
CA SER A 6 -33.51 35.70 -18.27
C SER A 6 -32.32 34.95 -17.65
N LEU A 7 -31.04 35.13 -17.98
CA LEU A 7 -30.33 35.99 -18.92
C LEU A 7 -28.91 35.40 -18.95
N MET A 8 -28.35 35.17 -20.14
CA MET A 8 -26.92 34.88 -20.30
C MET A 8 -26.10 36.16 -20.06
N LEU A 9 -25.07 36.09 -19.22
CA LEU A 9 -24.01 37.11 -19.10
C LEU A 9 -22.66 36.38 -19.27
N SER A 10 -22.02 36.55 -20.43
CA SER A 10 -20.82 37.39 -20.67
C SER A 10 -19.57 36.89 -19.94
N LEU A 11 -18.66 36.19 -20.64
CA LEU A 11 -17.47 36.75 -21.31
C LEU A 11 -16.60 37.61 -20.37
N GLY A 12 -15.46 37.04 -20.00
CA GLY A 12 -14.36 37.72 -19.31
C GLY A 12 -13.06 36.96 -19.57
N ALA A 13 -12.53 37.12 -20.78
CA ALA A 13 -11.18 36.70 -21.14
C ALA A 13 -10.17 37.66 -20.48
N GLY A 14 -9.27 37.13 -19.66
CA GLY A 14 -8.16 37.86 -19.06
C GLY A 14 -6.88 37.05 -19.19
N LEU A 15 -6.26 37.10 -20.37
CA LEU A 15 -4.87 36.66 -20.57
C LEU A 15 -3.94 37.69 -19.90
N ALA A 16 -3.16 37.26 -18.91
CA ALA A 16 -1.97 37.97 -18.47
C ALA A 16 -0.76 37.07 -18.70
N LEU A 17 -0.09 37.27 -19.84
CA LEU A 17 1.27 36.80 -20.07
C LEU A 17 2.22 37.63 -19.20
N LEU A 18 2.90 36.98 -18.26
CA LEU A 18 4.11 37.50 -17.63
C LEU A 18 5.27 36.57 -17.99
N ALA A 19 5.99 36.95 -19.03
CA ALA A 19 7.29 36.41 -19.37
C ALA A 19 8.34 37.07 -18.48
N ALA A 20 8.87 36.33 -17.51
CA ALA A 20 10.09 36.71 -16.80
C ALA A 20 11.23 35.84 -17.33
N ALA A 21 12.04 36.45 -18.19
CA ALA A 21 13.35 35.93 -18.57
C ALA A 21 14.29 36.06 -17.37
N ALA A 22 14.87 34.94 -16.92
CA ALA A 22 15.99 34.94 -15.99
C ALA A 22 17.24 34.42 -16.74
N PRO A 23 18.41 35.05 -16.52
CA PRO A 23 19.64 34.74 -17.24
C PRO A 23 20.24 33.41 -16.78
N ALA A 24 20.86 32.73 -17.75
CA ALA A 24 21.69 31.56 -17.54
C ALA A 24 22.89 31.90 -16.65
N ALA A 25 22.97 31.26 -15.49
CA ALA A 25 24.20 31.15 -14.71
C ALA A 25 24.87 29.84 -15.09
N GLU A 26 25.96 30.00 -15.84
CA GLU A 26 26.95 29.00 -16.18
C GLU A 26 27.81 28.78 -14.94
N GLU A 27 27.68 27.63 -14.27
CA GLU A 27 28.66 27.19 -13.27
C GLU A 27 29.17 25.78 -13.59
N ALA A 28 30.39 25.78 -14.12
CA ALA A 28 31.53 24.98 -13.70
C ALA A 28 31.28 23.50 -13.35
N LEU A 29 31.75 22.67 -14.29
CA LEU A 29 32.18 21.30 -14.07
C LEU A 29 33.10 21.16 -12.85
N GLY A 30 32.54 20.66 -11.74
CA GLY A 30 33.29 20.04 -10.65
C GLY A 30 33.18 18.53 -10.76
N GLN A 31 34.14 17.89 -11.44
CA GLN A 31 34.34 16.44 -11.41
C GLN A 31 34.62 15.99 -9.97
N PRO A 32 33.84 15.07 -9.38
CA PRO A 32 34.29 14.36 -8.18
C PRO A 32 35.40 13.37 -8.57
N PRO A 33 36.46 13.22 -7.75
CA PRO A 33 37.48 12.21 -7.98
C PRO A 33 36.85 10.82 -7.94
N SER A 34 37.18 10.00 -8.95
CA SER A 34 36.86 8.58 -8.95
C SER A 34 37.57 7.91 -7.78
N SER A 35 36.83 7.60 -6.72
CA SER A 35 37.29 6.62 -5.74
C SER A 35 37.21 5.25 -6.39
N THR A 36 38.37 4.76 -6.84
CA THR A 36 38.63 3.34 -7.07
C THR A 36 38.44 2.64 -5.73
N LEU A 37 37.30 1.97 -5.57
CA LEU A 37 37.16 0.92 -4.57
C LEU A 37 37.81 -0.32 -5.19
N ASP A 38 39.04 -0.60 -4.76
CA ASP A 38 39.63 -1.92 -4.81
C ASP A 38 38.72 -2.86 -3.99
N LEU A 39 37.83 -3.55 -4.70
CA LEU A 39 37.22 -4.79 -4.23
C LEU A 39 38.16 -5.91 -4.64
N ASP A 40 39.11 -6.21 -3.75
CA ASP A 40 39.80 -7.48 -3.70
C ASP A 40 38.77 -8.57 -3.35
N ASP A 41 38.10 -9.12 -4.37
CA ASP A 41 37.36 -10.38 -4.29
C ASP A 41 38.04 -11.40 -5.22
N GLU A 42 39.35 -11.55 -5.03
CA GLU A 42 40.18 -12.55 -5.69
C GLU A 42 40.06 -13.88 -4.91
N CYS A 43 39.04 -14.67 -5.23
CA CYS A 43 39.18 -16.13 -5.16
C CYS A 43 40.02 -16.59 -6.35
N ALA A 44 41.33 -16.35 -6.29
CA ALA A 44 42.29 -16.85 -7.27
C ALA A 44 42.36 -18.38 -7.16
N ALA A 45 41.65 -19.06 -8.06
CA ALA A 45 41.62 -20.49 -8.18
C ALA A 45 42.84 -21.02 -8.95
N GLU A 46 44.01 -21.03 -8.31
CA GLU A 46 45.14 -21.87 -8.75
C GLU A 46 45.80 -22.56 -7.55
N GLY A 47 45.15 -23.61 -7.05
CA GLY A 47 45.75 -24.55 -6.11
C GLY A 47 44.77 -25.12 -5.10
N GLY A 48 44.29 -26.34 -5.36
CA GLY A 48 43.79 -27.29 -4.34
C GLY A 48 42.77 -26.73 -3.34
N GLY A 49 41.51 -26.63 -3.77
CA GLY A 49 40.45 -25.97 -3.03
C GLY A 49 40.07 -26.59 -1.69
N HIS A 50 39.64 -25.71 -0.78
CA HIS A 50 38.53 -25.89 0.17
C HIS A 50 38.02 -24.50 0.59
N CYS A 51 37.18 -23.88 -0.23
CA CYS A 51 36.36 -22.74 0.22
C CYS A 51 35.21 -23.31 1.06
N ALA A 52 35.34 -23.20 2.39
CA ALA A 52 34.37 -23.69 3.35
C ALA A 52 33.10 -22.81 3.36
N LEU A 53 32.19 -23.05 2.42
CA LEU A 53 30.80 -22.58 2.53
C LEU A 53 30.00 -23.54 3.41
N ASN A 54 29.69 -23.06 4.62
CA ASN A 54 28.53 -23.35 5.45
C ASN A 54 27.59 -24.49 4.98
N ALA A 55 27.91 -25.72 5.37
CA ALA A 55 26.94 -26.80 5.45
C ALA A 55 26.20 -26.72 6.80
N MET A 56 25.17 -25.88 6.89
CA MET A 56 24.16 -25.95 7.96
C MET A 56 22.76 -26.16 7.36
N GLN A 57 22.54 -27.33 6.76
CA GLN A 57 21.18 -27.86 6.55
C GLN A 57 21.29 -29.31 6.14
N LEU A 58 21.11 -30.24 7.08
CA LEU A 58 20.65 -31.63 6.90
C LEU A 58 21.02 -32.49 8.11
N ARG A 59 20.37 -32.29 9.26
CA ARG A 59 20.21 -33.35 10.28
C ARG A 59 18.99 -33.09 11.15
N ARG A 60 17.87 -33.76 10.84
CA ARG A 60 17.03 -34.53 11.78
C ARG A 60 15.71 -34.93 11.10
N SER A 61 15.77 -36.04 10.37
CA SER A 61 14.61 -36.90 10.13
C SER A 61 15.04 -38.29 10.57
N ALA A 62 14.66 -38.66 11.79
CA ALA A 62 14.59 -40.05 12.24
C ALA A 62 13.71 -40.11 13.49
N ASP A 63 12.60 -40.83 13.34
CA ASP A 63 11.97 -41.69 14.33
C ASP A 63 11.88 -41.21 15.77
N LEU A 64 10.70 -40.72 16.16
CA LEU A 64 10.07 -41.10 17.41
C LEU A 64 8.53 -41.09 17.26
N GLY A 65 7.97 -42.31 17.24
CA GLY A 65 6.79 -42.71 18.00
C GLY A 65 5.53 -41.85 17.88
N GLY A 66 4.57 -42.36 17.11
CA GLY A 66 3.16 -42.02 17.27
C GLY A 66 2.68 -42.36 18.68
N ALA A 67 2.57 -41.34 19.51
CA ALA A 67 1.68 -41.32 20.65
C ALA A 67 0.47 -40.49 20.23
N GLU A 68 -0.67 -41.14 20.07
CA GLU A 68 -1.98 -40.54 19.94
C GLU A 68 -2.18 -39.52 21.07
N ARG A 69 -1.97 -38.24 20.74
CA ARG A 69 -2.34 -37.14 21.62
C ARG A 69 -3.84 -36.95 21.47
N ALA A 70 -4.58 -37.74 22.23
CA ALA A 70 -5.96 -37.47 22.55
C ALA A 70 -6.08 -36.05 23.11
N GLU A 71 -7.08 -35.33 22.61
CA GLU A 71 -7.61 -34.09 23.17
C GLU A 71 -6.65 -32.90 23.20
N ASP A 72 -6.37 -32.36 22.00
CA ASP A 72 -6.31 -30.90 21.88
C ASP A 72 -7.74 -30.42 22.17
N GLN A 73 -8.01 -30.19 23.46
CA GLN A 73 -9.22 -29.53 23.93
C GLN A 73 -9.24 -28.17 23.23
N ASP A 74 -10.00 -28.13 22.14
CA ASP A 74 -10.86 -27.04 21.69
C ASP A 74 -10.71 -25.84 22.62
N HIS A 75 -9.61 -25.09 22.46
CA HIS A 75 -9.53 -23.76 23.04
C HIS A 75 -10.67 -23.06 22.31
N PRO A 76 -11.78 -22.73 23.00
CA PRO A 76 -12.92 -22.14 22.34
C PRO A 76 -12.35 -20.90 21.68
N SER A 77 -12.23 -20.96 20.35
CA SER A 77 -11.86 -19.81 19.58
C SER A 77 -12.76 -18.71 20.09
N ILE A 78 -12.19 -17.58 20.52
CA ILE A 78 -12.91 -16.44 21.08
C ILE A 78 -13.63 -15.77 19.90
N ASP A 79 -14.46 -16.57 19.23
CA ASP A 79 -15.08 -16.35 17.95
C ASP A 79 -16.41 -15.75 18.25
N HIS A 80 -16.41 -14.43 18.15
CA HIS A 80 -17.60 -13.66 17.83
C HIS A 80 -18.76 -13.86 18.79
N CYS A 81 -18.95 -12.88 19.67
CA CYS A 81 -20.15 -12.85 20.48
C CYS A 81 -21.41 -12.84 19.58
N ASN A 82 -22.50 -13.42 20.07
CA ASN A 82 -23.80 -13.37 19.42
C ASN A 82 -24.89 -13.33 20.48
N ASP A 83 -25.56 -12.19 20.62
CA ASP A 83 -26.64 -11.99 21.61
C ASP A 83 -27.84 -12.94 21.38
N SER A 84 -27.96 -13.56 20.20
CA SER A 84 -29.04 -14.52 19.87
C SER A 84 -28.72 -15.96 20.33
N ILE A 85 -27.47 -16.25 20.67
CA ILE A 85 -27.01 -17.59 21.06
C ILE A 85 -26.51 -17.50 22.51
N PRO A 86 -27.24 -18.05 23.50
CA PRO A 86 -26.87 -17.92 24.91
C PRO A 86 -25.44 -18.36 25.24
N ALA A 87 -24.92 -19.40 24.57
CA ALA A 87 -23.55 -19.88 24.75
C ALA A 87 -22.47 -18.94 24.18
N LYS A 88 -22.83 -18.01 23.29
CA LYS A 88 -21.95 -16.96 22.73
C LYS A 88 -22.32 -15.57 23.22
N ALA A 89 -23.21 -15.47 24.20
CA ALA A 89 -23.58 -14.20 24.79
C ALA A 89 -22.39 -13.62 25.57
N CYS A 90 -22.26 -12.30 25.55
CA CYS A 90 -21.23 -11.66 26.34
C CYS A 90 -21.49 -11.85 27.84
N PRO A 91 -20.42 -11.97 28.66
CA PRO A 91 -20.54 -11.93 30.11
C PRO A 91 -21.35 -10.73 30.60
N ALA A 92 -21.96 -10.86 31.78
CA ALA A 92 -22.74 -9.77 32.37
C ALA A 92 -21.93 -8.47 32.39
N ARG A 93 -22.57 -7.35 32.01
CA ARG A 93 -22.03 -5.99 31.84
C ARG A 93 -21.31 -5.69 30.52
N LEU A 94 -20.96 -6.71 29.73
CA LEU A 94 -20.45 -6.52 28.38
C LEU A 94 -21.61 -6.59 27.38
N LYS A 95 -21.55 -5.79 26.31
CA LYS A 95 -22.50 -5.87 25.19
C LYS A 95 -21.79 -6.46 23.99
N CYS A 96 -22.48 -7.30 23.23
CA CYS A 96 -21.97 -7.74 21.95
C CYS A 96 -22.07 -6.63 20.91
N VAL A 97 -20.93 -6.21 20.37
CA VAL A 97 -20.81 -5.25 19.29
C VAL A 97 -20.43 -6.00 18.03
N THR A 98 -21.22 -5.84 16.99
CA THR A 98 -20.99 -6.46 15.67
C THR A 98 -20.83 -5.36 14.64
N LYS A 99 -19.84 -5.48 13.76
CA LYS A 99 -19.69 -4.58 12.61
C LYS A 99 -20.95 -4.56 11.74
N ALA A 100 -21.16 -3.46 11.01
CA ALA A 100 -22.30 -3.32 10.11
C ALA A 100 -22.36 -4.40 9.00
N ASP A 101 -21.20 -4.91 8.57
CA ASP A 101 -21.08 -5.98 7.57
C ASP A 101 -21.26 -7.39 8.16
N GLY A 102 -21.40 -7.52 9.49
CA GLY A 102 -21.49 -8.80 10.18
C GLY A 102 -20.18 -9.62 10.21
N SER A 103 -19.07 -9.09 9.68
CA SER A 103 -17.81 -9.86 9.52
C SER A 103 -17.09 -10.13 10.83
N TRP A 104 -17.35 -9.33 11.86
CA TRP A 104 -16.71 -9.45 13.16
C TRP A 104 -17.64 -8.95 14.26
N SER A 105 -17.63 -9.65 15.40
CA SER A 105 -18.21 -9.18 16.65
C SER A 105 -17.28 -9.42 17.85
N GLN A 106 -17.37 -8.56 18.85
CA GLN A 106 -16.67 -8.73 20.13
C GLN A 106 -17.45 -8.11 21.29
N CYS A 107 -17.18 -8.60 22.50
CA CYS A 107 -17.75 -8.06 23.72
C CYS A 107 -17.07 -6.75 24.09
N VAL A 108 -17.85 -5.69 24.27
CA VAL A 108 -17.37 -4.35 24.67
C VAL A 108 -17.98 -3.97 26.01
N ASP A 109 -17.16 -3.43 26.91
CA ASP A 109 -17.64 -2.89 28.18
C ASP A 109 -18.35 -1.54 27.94
N CYS A 110 -19.68 -1.58 27.94
CA CYS A 110 -20.53 -0.38 27.89
C CYS A 110 -21.03 0.04 29.28
N SER A 111 -20.43 -0.44 30.37
CA SER A 111 -20.91 -0.14 31.73
C SER A 111 -20.51 1.25 32.20
N LEU A 112 -19.31 1.70 31.83
CA LEU A 112 -18.75 3.00 32.22
C LEU A 112 -18.13 3.67 31.01
N GLU A 113 -18.47 4.94 30.80
CA GLU A 113 -17.92 5.73 29.69
C GLU A 113 -16.39 5.74 29.72
N VAL A 114 -15.75 5.90 30.89
CA VAL A 114 -14.28 5.90 31.00
C VAL A 114 -13.62 4.59 30.55
N ASN A 115 -14.27 3.44 30.75
CA ASN A 115 -13.74 2.16 30.27
C ASN A 115 -13.90 2.06 28.75
N PHE A 116 -15.11 2.38 28.27
CA PHE A 116 -15.41 2.44 26.85
C PHE A 116 -14.43 3.35 26.09
N GLN A 117 -14.14 4.54 26.63
CA GLN A 117 -13.23 5.50 26.00
C GLN A 117 -11.80 4.96 25.89
N LYS A 118 -11.31 4.19 26.88
CA LYS A 118 -9.98 3.55 26.83
C LYS A 118 -9.92 2.48 25.73
N ASP A 119 -10.93 1.62 25.67
CA ASP A 119 -10.96 0.49 24.72
C ASP A 119 -11.25 0.96 23.30
N CYS A 120 -12.15 1.94 23.16
CA CYS A 120 -12.55 2.50 21.88
C CYS A 120 -11.36 2.97 21.04
N ILE A 121 -10.36 3.61 21.66
CA ILE A 121 -9.19 4.16 20.95
C ILE A 121 -8.41 3.05 20.21
N LEU A 122 -8.46 1.82 20.72
CA LEU A 122 -7.79 0.65 20.15
C LEU A 122 -8.62 -0.05 19.07
N MET A 123 -9.90 0.29 18.92
CA MET A 123 -10.76 -0.30 17.90
C MET A 123 -10.51 0.34 16.53
N ASN A 124 -10.58 -0.47 15.47
CA ASN A 124 -10.65 0.05 14.10
C ASN A 124 -11.94 0.88 13.89
N ALA A 125 -11.99 1.65 12.79
CA ALA A 125 -13.08 2.59 12.52
C ALA A 125 -14.46 1.91 12.55
N ASP A 126 -14.61 0.78 11.86
CA ASP A 126 -15.90 0.07 11.75
C ASP A 126 -16.38 -0.48 13.11
N MET A 127 -15.48 -1.11 13.87
CA MET A 127 -15.82 -1.61 15.21
C MET A 127 -16.15 -0.48 16.16
N ARG A 128 -15.43 0.64 16.05
CA ARG A 128 -15.65 1.82 16.86
C ARG A 128 -17.02 2.42 16.62
N GLU A 129 -17.40 2.60 15.36
CA GLU A 129 -18.72 3.11 14.98
C GLU A 129 -19.83 2.21 15.54
N ALA A 130 -19.69 0.88 15.35
CA ALA A 130 -20.62 -0.09 15.91
C ALA A 130 -20.68 -0.03 17.44
N ALA A 131 -19.54 0.15 18.11
CA ALA A 131 -19.46 0.23 19.57
C ALA A 131 -20.08 1.52 20.12
N ILE A 132 -19.87 2.66 19.45
CA ILE A 132 -20.52 3.94 19.77
C ILE A 132 -22.04 3.79 19.66
N ALA A 133 -22.52 3.21 18.55
CA ALA A 133 -23.94 2.98 18.33
C ALA A 133 -24.56 2.04 19.39
N LYS A 134 -23.85 1.00 19.81
CA LYS A 134 -24.33 0.01 20.80
C LYS A 134 -24.23 0.49 22.25
N CYS A 135 -23.17 1.22 22.60
CA CYS A 135 -22.93 1.69 23.96
C CYS A 135 -23.60 3.04 24.24
N GLY A 136 -23.84 3.88 23.23
CA GLY A 136 -24.41 5.22 23.39
C GLY A 136 -23.43 6.25 23.98
N PHE A 137 -22.15 5.90 24.08
CA PHE A 137 -21.10 6.80 24.55
C PHE A 137 -20.38 7.45 23.38
N THR A 138 -19.90 8.67 23.61
CA THR A 138 -18.93 9.26 22.69
C THR A 138 -17.58 8.62 22.91
N CYS A 139 -16.90 8.29 21.82
CA CYS A 139 -15.48 8.06 21.89
C CYS A 139 -14.78 9.38 21.62
N PRO A 140 -14.15 10.00 22.63
CA PRO A 140 -13.40 11.21 22.43
C PRO A 140 -12.24 10.83 21.51
N PHE A 141 -12.41 11.16 20.23
CA PHE A 141 -11.28 11.21 19.34
C PHE A 141 -10.34 12.27 19.94
N THR A 142 -9.24 11.83 20.56
CA THR A 142 -8.00 12.31 19.99
C THR A 142 -8.07 11.92 18.53
N THR A 143 -8.06 12.92 17.64
CA THR A 143 -7.69 12.75 16.23
C THR A 143 -6.83 11.50 16.10
N PRO A 144 -7.17 10.55 15.20
CA PRO A 144 -6.56 9.21 15.14
C PRO A 144 -5.12 9.34 15.56
N LYS A 145 -4.76 8.74 16.72
CA LYS A 145 -3.45 8.91 17.40
C LYS A 145 -2.48 9.21 16.27
N PRO A 146 -1.95 10.46 16.14
CA PRO A 146 -1.12 10.80 15.02
C PRO A 146 -0.17 9.63 14.92
N LEU A 147 -0.23 8.88 13.80
CA LEU A 147 0.86 7.96 13.47
C LEU A 147 2.08 8.76 13.86
N GLU A 148 2.89 8.29 14.80
CA GLU A 148 3.82 9.18 15.52
C GLU A 148 4.83 9.90 14.57
N ALA A 149 4.76 9.62 13.26
CA ALA A 149 5.29 10.44 12.16
C ALA A 149 4.43 10.48 10.86
N GLY A 150 3.10 10.36 10.91
CA GLY A 150 2.23 10.36 9.73
C GLY A 150 1.80 11.76 9.26
N CYS A 151 1.53 11.91 7.96
CA CYS A 151 1.01 13.15 7.39
C CYS A 151 -0.53 13.16 7.38
N ASN A 152 -1.12 14.36 7.27
CA ASN A 152 -2.55 14.55 7.04
C ASN A 152 -2.81 15.88 6.32
N ASP A 153 -3.26 15.81 5.06
CA ASP A 153 -3.52 17.02 4.26
C ASP A 153 -4.72 17.86 4.77
N SER A 154 -5.52 17.34 5.70
CA SER A 154 -6.61 18.09 6.36
C SER A 154 -6.12 18.94 7.54
N VAL A 155 -4.90 18.68 8.04
CA VAL A 155 -4.30 19.40 9.17
C VAL A 155 -3.06 20.14 8.66
N PRO A 156 -3.10 21.48 8.54
CA PRO A 156 -2.01 22.25 7.92
C PRO A 156 -0.62 21.99 8.51
N GLU A 157 -0.50 21.71 9.81
CA GLU A 157 0.79 21.41 10.46
C GLU A 157 1.35 20.03 10.09
N LEU A 158 0.49 19.10 9.65
CA LEU A 158 0.84 17.75 9.21
C LEU A 158 0.79 17.59 7.69
N ALA A 159 0.52 18.68 6.96
CA ALA A 159 0.48 18.67 5.51
C ALA A 159 1.89 18.52 4.93
N CYS A 160 2.01 17.75 3.86
CA CYS A 160 3.30 17.55 3.21
C CYS A 160 3.77 18.80 2.47
N LYS A 161 5.05 19.14 2.64
CA LYS A 161 5.68 20.20 1.85
C LYS A 161 5.82 19.75 0.40
N ALA A 162 5.46 20.61 -0.53
CA ALA A 162 5.66 20.36 -1.96
C ALA A 162 7.15 20.08 -2.26
N PRO A 163 7.46 19.16 -3.20
CA PRO A 163 6.56 18.46 -4.12
C PRO A 163 5.91 17.19 -3.55
N SER A 164 6.14 16.88 -2.27
CA SER A 164 5.59 15.69 -1.63
C SER A 164 4.10 15.82 -1.37
N LYS A 165 3.41 14.68 -1.35
CA LYS A 165 1.97 14.58 -1.04
C LYS A 165 1.74 13.52 0.01
N CYS A 166 0.68 13.67 0.80
CA CYS A 166 0.37 12.69 1.82
C CYS A 166 -0.26 11.45 1.20
N ALA A 167 0.46 10.32 1.21
CA ALA A 167 -0.10 9.03 0.84
C ALA A 167 -0.63 8.34 2.08
N THR A 168 -1.89 7.90 2.05
CA THR A 168 -2.54 7.17 3.14
C THR A 168 -3.07 5.84 2.62
N THR A 169 -2.84 4.75 3.34
CA THR A 169 -3.38 3.42 3.00
C THR A 169 -4.91 3.42 3.06
N ALA A 170 -5.55 2.49 2.37
CA ALA A 170 -7.02 2.46 2.27
C ALA A 170 -7.73 2.25 3.62
N ASP A 171 -7.07 1.56 4.55
CA ASP A 171 -7.51 1.32 5.92
C ASP A 171 -7.17 2.47 6.89
N GLY A 172 -6.45 3.50 6.42
CA GLY A 172 -5.99 4.62 7.24
C GLY A 172 -4.94 4.26 8.28
N SER A 173 -4.43 3.02 8.30
CA SER A 173 -3.47 2.55 9.31
C SER A 173 -2.06 3.14 9.11
N TRP A 174 -1.77 3.67 7.93
CA TRP A 174 -0.48 4.25 7.59
C TRP A 174 -0.63 5.51 6.74
N SER A 175 0.20 6.52 7.01
CA SER A 175 0.36 7.68 6.15
C SER A 175 1.80 8.20 6.15
N GLN A 176 2.30 8.68 5.02
CA GLN A 176 3.61 9.34 4.90
C GLN A 176 3.64 10.30 3.71
N CYS A 177 4.45 11.36 3.84
CA CYS A 177 4.78 12.22 2.72
C CYS A 177 5.61 11.49 1.68
N VAL A 178 5.05 11.32 0.48
CA VAL A 178 5.72 10.70 -0.66
C VAL A 178 6.11 11.77 -1.65
N ASP A 179 7.38 11.79 -2.06
CA ASP A 179 7.86 12.68 -3.12
C ASP A 179 7.32 12.22 -4.50
N CYS A 180 6.38 12.98 -5.05
CA CYS A 180 5.78 12.69 -6.35
C CYS A 180 6.59 13.22 -7.55
N SER A 181 7.84 13.63 -7.34
CA SER A 181 8.77 14.08 -8.38
C SER A 181 9.37 12.90 -9.18
N ARG A 182 10.54 13.10 -9.78
CA ARG A 182 11.28 12.03 -10.48
C ARG A 182 11.77 10.94 -9.53
N ARG A 183 11.91 11.22 -8.22
CA ARG A 183 12.36 10.25 -7.20
C ARG A 183 11.36 9.14 -6.95
N PHE A 184 10.07 9.40 -7.19
CA PHE A 184 8.98 8.43 -7.02
C PHE A 184 9.29 7.04 -7.56
N TYR A 185 9.86 6.93 -8.77
CA TYR A 185 10.11 5.63 -9.42
C TYR A 185 11.12 4.76 -8.67
N LYS A 186 12.06 5.37 -7.93
CA LYS A 186 13.05 4.67 -7.12
C LYS A 186 12.46 4.31 -5.77
N ASP A 187 11.81 5.27 -5.13
CA ASP A 187 11.28 5.11 -3.76
C ASP A 187 10.11 4.12 -3.73
N CYS A 188 9.24 4.13 -4.75
CA CYS A 188 8.06 3.26 -4.78
C CYS A 188 8.41 1.76 -4.84
N GLN A 189 9.62 1.40 -5.28
CA GLN A 189 10.07 0.01 -5.35
C GLN A 189 10.36 -0.59 -3.98
N SER A 190 10.73 0.23 -2.99
CA SER A 190 10.98 -0.23 -1.62
C SER A 190 9.72 -0.27 -0.75
N PHE A 191 8.62 0.31 -1.22
CA PHE A 191 7.36 0.30 -0.49
C PHE A 191 6.73 -1.09 -0.47
N LYS A 192 6.06 -1.42 0.63
CA LYS A 192 5.13 -2.56 0.70
C LYS A 192 3.93 -2.31 -0.21
N ASP A 193 3.19 -3.37 -0.53
CA ASP A 193 2.16 -3.33 -1.57
C ASP A 193 1.01 -2.34 -1.29
N ASP A 194 0.48 -2.34 -0.07
CA ASP A 194 -0.53 -1.40 0.42
C ASP A 194 -0.06 0.06 0.34
N VAL A 195 1.15 0.33 0.81
CA VAL A 195 1.81 1.64 0.77
C VAL A 195 2.09 2.07 -0.67
N ARG A 196 2.58 1.15 -1.52
CA ARG A 196 2.87 1.42 -2.93
C ARG A 196 1.59 1.80 -3.67
N LEU A 197 0.49 1.10 -3.42
CA LEU A 197 -0.80 1.42 -4.02
C LEU A 197 -1.31 2.79 -3.59
N ALA A 198 -1.20 3.13 -2.30
CA ALA A 198 -1.52 4.46 -1.78
C ALA A 198 -0.67 5.55 -2.47
N ALA A 199 0.64 5.31 -2.62
CA ALA A 199 1.56 6.21 -3.29
C ALA A 199 1.22 6.40 -4.78
N ILE A 200 0.89 5.32 -5.50
CA ILE A 200 0.45 5.34 -6.92
C ILE A 200 -0.83 6.17 -7.09
N LYS A 201 -1.80 6.02 -6.17
CA LYS A 201 -3.05 6.81 -6.16
C LYS A 201 -2.77 8.29 -5.91
N THR A 202 -1.95 8.57 -4.90
CA THR A 202 -1.63 9.94 -4.46
C THR A 202 -0.82 10.70 -5.50
N CYS A 203 0.25 10.09 -6.01
CA CYS A 203 1.14 10.72 -6.99
C CYS A 203 0.61 10.65 -8.43
N ARG A 204 -0.46 9.88 -8.68
CA ARG A 204 -1.00 9.62 -10.03
C ARG A 204 0.09 9.14 -11.00
N ARG A 205 0.99 8.29 -10.52
CA ARG A 205 2.12 7.73 -11.29
C ARG A 205 2.17 6.21 -11.14
N THR A 206 2.61 5.53 -12.19
CA THR A 206 2.85 4.08 -12.17
C THR A 206 4.19 3.77 -11.53
N CYS A 207 4.25 2.83 -10.58
CA CYS A 207 5.51 2.33 -10.05
C CYS A 207 6.08 1.23 -10.97
N GLN A 208 6.99 1.61 -11.87
CA GLN A 208 7.59 0.68 -12.83
C GLN A 208 8.53 -0.30 -12.13
N GLY A 209 8.68 -1.50 -12.69
CA GLY A 209 9.57 -2.54 -12.14
C GLY A 209 9.03 -3.21 -10.88
N THR A 210 7.75 -3.04 -10.56
CA THR A 210 7.09 -3.70 -9.42
C THR A 210 5.88 -4.50 -9.88
N MET A 211 5.47 -5.47 -9.05
CA MET A 211 4.27 -6.26 -9.29
C MET A 211 3.00 -5.41 -9.17
N CYS A 212 2.06 -5.61 -10.09
CA CYS A 212 0.74 -4.99 -10.04
C CYS A 212 -0.32 -6.03 -9.69
N ARG A 213 -1.24 -5.74 -8.76
CA ARG A 213 -2.28 -6.72 -8.38
C ARG A 213 -3.63 -6.49 -9.05
N GLY A 214 -3.74 -5.43 -9.86
CA GLY A 214 -4.97 -5.02 -10.51
C GLY A 214 -4.80 -3.76 -11.37
N PRO A 215 -5.83 -3.35 -12.10
CA PRO A 215 -5.79 -2.17 -12.96
C PRO A 215 -5.50 -0.87 -12.19
N GLU A 216 -5.87 -0.78 -10.92
CA GLU A 216 -5.69 0.40 -10.07
C GLU A 216 -4.21 0.71 -9.73
N TRP A 217 -3.31 -0.25 -9.96
CA TRP A 217 -1.86 -0.12 -9.78
C TRP A 217 -1.17 0.58 -10.95
N CYS A 218 -1.82 0.60 -12.11
CA CYS A 218 -1.24 1.15 -13.33
C CYS A 218 -1.99 2.43 -13.72
N ARG A 219 -1.24 3.52 -13.92
CA ARG A 219 -1.79 4.76 -14.43
C ARG A 219 -1.69 4.79 -15.94
N HIS A 220 -2.71 5.32 -16.60
CA HIS A 220 -2.71 5.49 -18.05
C HIS A 220 -1.39 6.16 -18.54
N PRO A 221 -0.72 5.64 -19.58
CA PRO A 221 -1.18 4.60 -20.54
C PRO A 221 -0.83 3.16 -20.15
N TYR A 222 -0.43 2.90 -18.90
CA TYR A 222 -0.04 1.57 -18.46
C TYR A 222 -1.25 0.70 -18.10
N LYS A 223 -1.18 -0.60 -18.43
CA LYS A 223 -2.13 -1.63 -17.99
C LYS A 223 -1.41 -2.71 -17.19
N CYS A 224 -2.08 -3.29 -16.19
CA CYS A 224 -1.53 -4.44 -15.48
C CYS A 224 -1.69 -5.69 -16.34
N ALA A 225 -0.60 -6.39 -16.61
CA ALA A 225 -0.60 -7.67 -17.30
C ALA A 225 0.21 -8.68 -16.49
N GLY A 226 -0.19 -9.95 -16.52
CA GLY A 226 0.50 -11.03 -15.80
C GLY A 226 -0.46 -12.07 -15.24
N ASN A 227 0.10 -12.95 -14.41
CA ASN A 227 -0.60 -14.04 -13.75
C ASN A 227 -0.41 -13.96 -12.22
N LEU A 228 -0.72 -15.05 -11.50
CA LEU A 228 -0.57 -15.13 -10.05
C LEU A 228 0.89 -15.14 -9.58
N GLU A 229 1.83 -15.56 -10.43
CA GLU A 229 3.26 -15.65 -10.12
C GLU A 229 3.98 -14.32 -10.38
N TRP A 230 3.70 -13.68 -11.51
CA TRP A 230 4.31 -12.41 -11.90
C TRP A 230 3.38 -11.54 -12.73
N SER A 231 3.36 -10.25 -12.42
CA SER A 231 2.62 -9.23 -13.13
C SER A 231 3.38 -7.91 -13.15
N GLN A 232 3.16 -7.07 -14.15
CA GLN A 232 3.74 -5.72 -14.16
C GLN A 232 2.90 -4.75 -15.01
N CYS A 233 3.05 -3.47 -14.72
CA CYS A 233 2.43 -2.42 -15.52
C CYS A 233 3.15 -2.25 -16.87
N ILE A 234 2.44 -2.50 -17.97
CA ILE A 234 2.93 -2.38 -19.35
C ILE A 234 2.36 -1.15 -20.02
N ASN A 235 3.21 -0.33 -20.63
CA ASN A 235 2.76 0.72 -21.53
C ASN A 235 2.37 0.12 -22.88
N CYS A 236 1.08 -0.20 -23.06
CA CYS A 236 0.57 -0.80 -24.29
C CYS A 236 0.74 0.10 -25.52
N HIS A 237 0.95 1.42 -25.34
CA HIS A 237 1.06 2.38 -26.45
C HIS A 237 2.51 2.55 -26.92
N SER A 238 3.48 1.99 -26.19
CA SER A 238 4.90 2.11 -26.50
C SER A 238 5.33 1.03 -27.48
N ARG A 239 5.51 1.39 -28.76
CA ARG A 239 6.08 0.47 -29.76
C ARG A 239 7.44 -0.09 -29.31
N LYS A 240 8.28 0.73 -28.68
CA LYS A 240 9.58 0.32 -28.13
C LYS A 240 9.45 -0.82 -27.11
N THR A 241 8.39 -0.83 -26.32
CA THR A 241 8.14 -1.89 -25.34
C THR A 241 7.92 -3.24 -26.04
N PHE A 242 7.17 -3.27 -27.15
CA PHE A 242 6.95 -4.49 -27.93
C PHE A 242 8.15 -4.87 -28.79
N THR A 243 8.94 -3.91 -29.25
CA THR A 243 10.16 -4.21 -30.05
C THR A 243 11.29 -4.76 -29.19
N TYR A 244 11.54 -4.19 -28.01
CA TYR A 244 12.75 -4.51 -27.23
C TYR A 244 12.47 -5.34 -25.99
N SER A 245 11.48 -4.94 -25.18
CA SER A 245 11.21 -5.63 -23.91
C SER A 245 10.51 -6.97 -24.11
N CYS A 246 9.78 -7.12 -25.20
CA CYS A 246 8.99 -8.33 -25.41
C CYS A 246 9.84 -9.60 -25.59
N LEU A 247 11.02 -9.46 -26.19
CA LEU A 247 11.95 -10.57 -26.40
C LEU A 247 12.54 -11.11 -25.08
N SER A 248 12.63 -10.28 -24.03
CA SER A 248 13.13 -10.71 -22.72
C SER A 248 12.06 -11.30 -21.81
N TRP A 249 10.78 -11.22 -22.20
CA TRP A 249 9.69 -11.80 -21.42
C TRP A 249 9.58 -13.32 -21.62
N LYS A 250 9.32 -14.02 -20.52
CA LYS A 250 8.93 -15.44 -20.54
C LYS A 250 7.66 -15.63 -21.39
N PRO A 251 7.49 -16.78 -22.09
CA PRO A 251 6.34 -17.01 -22.97
C PRO A 251 4.98 -16.77 -22.32
N ALA A 252 4.76 -17.29 -21.11
CA ALA A 252 3.48 -17.12 -20.38
C ALA A 252 3.17 -15.65 -20.05
N PHE A 253 4.19 -14.87 -19.67
CA PHE A 253 4.01 -13.45 -19.40
C PHE A 253 3.73 -12.67 -20.69
N ARG A 254 4.42 -13.01 -21.78
CA ARG A 254 4.23 -12.41 -23.10
C ARG A 254 2.79 -12.57 -23.58
N GLU A 255 2.23 -13.77 -23.53
CA GLU A 255 0.85 -14.05 -23.95
C GLU A 255 -0.16 -13.15 -23.21
N GLU A 256 -0.01 -12.98 -21.89
CA GLU A 256 -0.87 -12.08 -21.11
C GLU A 256 -0.70 -10.61 -21.50
N VAL A 257 0.53 -10.17 -21.82
CA VAL A 257 0.75 -8.81 -22.34
C VAL A 257 0.08 -8.60 -23.68
N GLU A 258 0.22 -9.53 -24.62
CA GLU A 258 -0.40 -9.47 -25.95
C GLU A 258 -1.92 -9.41 -25.83
N LYS A 259 -2.50 -10.22 -24.93
CA LYS A 259 -3.93 -10.23 -24.61
C LYS A 259 -4.43 -8.90 -24.03
N VAL A 260 -3.71 -8.33 -23.06
CA VAL A 260 -4.12 -7.07 -22.39
C VAL A 260 -3.91 -5.84 -23.27
N CYS A 261 -2.87 -5.86 -24.11
CA CYS A 261 -2.49 -4.74 -24.96
C CYS A 261 -3.02 -4.83 -26.39
N HIS A 262 -3.52 -5.98 -26.83
CA HIS A 262 -3.92 -6.26 -28.22
C HIS A 262 -2.80 -5.96 -29.23
N HIS A 263 -1.57 -6.32 -28.86
CA HIS A 263 -0.38 -6.10 -29.68
C HIS A 263 0.49 -7.35 -29.66
N GLU A 264 0.81 -7.87 -30.84
CA GLU A 264 1.71 -9.02 -30.98
C GLU A 264 3.18 -8.62 -30.83
N CYS A 265 3.93 -9.50 -30.18
CA CYS A 265 5.37 -9.44 -30.10
C CYS A 265 5.99 -9.85 -31.43
N LYS A 266 6.47 -8.87 -32.21
CA LYS A 266 7.18 -9.18 -33.46
C LYS A 266 8.56 -9.76 -33.14
N ARG A 267 8.83 -10.96 -33.66
CA ARG A 267 10.16 -11.58 -33.65
C ARG A 267 11.06 -10.95 -34.71
#